data_AF-A0A1V5JXT5-F1
#
_entry.id   AF-A0A1V5JXT5-F1
#
_cell.length_a   1.000
_cell.length_b   1.000
_cell.length_c   1.000
_cell.angle_alpha   90.00
_cell.angle_beta   90.00
_cell.angle_gamma   90.00
#
_symmetry.space_group_name_H-M   'P 1'
#
loop_
_entity.id
_entity.type
_entity.pdbx_description
1 polymer ?
#
loop_
_entity_poly.entity_id
_entity_poly.type
_entity_poly.pdbx_seq_one_letter_code
_entity_poly.pdbx_strand_id
1 'polypeptide(L)'
;MRENPLKAARERLSISRHELAVMSGVGPATIYQAERGTLTRVPADVAAVLGALGVDVVGLGRDYVAWRAALGDRVFAEVRGRQGIAN
;
A
#
# COMPACT_ATOMS: atom_id res chain seq x y z
N MET A 1 -1.28 -14.23 2.39
CA MET A 1 -0.96 -13.12 1.47
C MET A 1 0.07 -12.24 2.15
N ARG A 2 1.06 -11.74 1.43
CA ARG A 2 2.07 -10.84 1.99
C ARG A 2 1.39 -9.56 2.48
N GLU A 3 1.88 -9.01 3.59
CA GLU A 3 1.42 -7.73 4.11
C GLU A 3 1.63 -6.60 3.08
N ASN A 4 0.81 -5.54 3.14
CA ASN A 4 0.97 -4.37 2.29
C ASN A 4 2.38 -3.78 2.48
N PRO A 5 3.19 -3.58 1.41
CA PRO A 5 4.56 -3.12 1.53
C PRO A 5 4.72 -1.74 2.17
N LEU A 6 3.77 -0.81 1.93
CA LEU A 6 3.77 0.50 2.58
C LEU A 6 3.52 0.37 4.08
N LYS A 7 2.57 -0.47 4.48
CA LYS A 7 2.30 -0.76 5.90
C LYS A 7 3.54 -1.35 6.58
N ALA A 8 4.15 -2.36 5.98
CA ALA A 8 5.34 -3.02 6.50
C ALA A 8 6.52 -2.03 6.63
N ALA A 9 6.74 -1.17 5.62
CA ALA A 9 7.78 -0.14 5.67
C ALA A 9 7.54 0.86 6.82
N ARG A 10 6.29 1.32 6.98
CA ARG A 10 5.89 2.23 8.06
C ARG A 10 6.12 1.59 9.44
N GLU A 11 5.70 0.35 9.63
CA GLU A 11 5.81 -0.36 10.91
C GLU A 11 7.25 -0.69 11.27
N ARG A 12 8.09 -1.00 10.28
CA ARG A 12 9.54 -1.14 10.48
C ARG A 12 10.20 0.15 11.00
N LEU A 13 9.68 1.31 10.58
CA LEU A 13 10.12 2.62 11.08
C LEU A 13 9.47 2.99 12.43
N SER A 14 8.55 2.16 12.95
CA SER A 14 7.81 2.41 14.19
C SER A 14 7.06 3.75 14.22
N ILE A 15 6.60 4.22 13.05
CA ILE A 15 5.78 5.43 12.94
C ILE A 15 4.31 5.08 12.71
N SER A 16 3.42 5.91 13.22
CA SER A 16 1.98 5.84 13.00
C SER A 16 1.59 6.35 11.61
N ARG A 17 0.37 6.01 11.16
CA ARG A 17 -0.20 6.59 9.93
C ARG A 17 -0.33 8.11 10.02
N HIS A 18 -0.60 8.62 11.22
CA HIS A 18 -0.74 10.05 11.46
C HIS A 18 0.59 10.78 11.29
N GLU A 19 1.67 10.28 11.91
CA GLU A 19 3.01 10.85 11.75
C GLU A 19 3.47 10.82 10.30
N LEU A 20 3.26 9.70 9.59
CA LEU A 20 3.59 9.62 8.17
C LEU A 20 2.77 10.63 7.34
N ALA A 21 1.48 10.78 7.64
CA ALA A 21 0.61 11.75 6.96
C ALA A 21 1.08 13.19 7.19
N VAL A 22 1.41 13.55 8.44
CA VAL A 22 1.94 14.87 8.81
C VAL A 22 3.24 15.16 8.06
N MET A 23 4.20 14.22 8.10
CA MET A 23 5.49 14.41 7.42
C MET A 23 5.36 14.53 5.90
N SER A 24 4.38 13.84 5.29
CA SER A 24 4.19 13.83 3.84
C SER A 24 3.19 14.86 3.33
N GLY A 25 2.59 15.67 4.21
CA GLY A 25 1.63 16.70 3.83
C GLY A 25 0.33 16.16 3.23
N VAL A 26 0.00 14.88 3.46
CA VAL A 26 -1.25 14.25 2.99
C VAL A 26 -2.22 14.02 4.15
N GLY A 27 -3.50 13.82 3.85
CA GLY A 27 -4.47 13.43 4.87
C GLY A 27 -4.21 12.02 5.43
N PRO A 28 -4.47 11.74 6.72
CA PRO A 28 -4.35 10.39 7.29
C PRO A 28 -5.17 9.32 6.56
N ALA A 29 -6.29 9.72 5.96
CA ALA A 29 -7.12 8.86 5.13
C ALA A 29 -6.38 8.35 3.88
N THR A 30 -5.47 9.15 3.30
CA THR A 30 -4.65 8.76 2.14
C THR A 30 -3.72 7.61 2.50
N ILE A 31 -3.06 7.67 3.67
CA ILE A 31 -2.20 6.58 4.16
C ILE A 31 -3.04 5.32 4.39
N TYR A 32 -4.20 5.46 5.02
CA TYR A 32 -5.13 4.36 5.23
C TYR A 32 -5.57 3.70 3.91
N GLN A 33 -5.97 4.50 2.91
CA GLN A 33 -6.37 4.03 1.58
C GLN A 33 -5.24 3.31 0.85
N ALA A 34 -4.01 3.81 0.95
CA ALA A 34 -2.83 3.17 0.37
C ALA A 34 -2.55 1.81 1.03
N GLU A 35 -2.59 1.73 2.36
CA GLU A 35 -2.38 0.46 3.06
C GLU A 35 -3.50 -0.58 2.84
N ARG A 36 -4.69 -0.13 2.42
CA ARG A 36 -5.83 -0.98 2.04
C ARG A 36 -5.83 -1.36 0.56
N GLY A 37 -4.91 -0.81 -0.25
CA GLY A 37 -4.83 -1.07 -1.68
C GLY A 37 -5.86 -0.35 -2.54
N THR A 38 -6.55 0.64 -1.97
CA THR A 38 -7.46 1.54 -2.72
C THR A 38 -6.67 2.33 -3.76
N LEU A 39 -5.49 2.83 -3.37
CA LEU A 39 -4.62 3.57 -4.29
C LEU A 39 -3.85 2.62 -5.20
N THR A 40 -3.70 2.99 -6.47
CA THR A 40 -2.98 2.24 -7.50
C THR A 40 -1.46 2.22 -7.27
N ARG A 41 -0.94 3.23 -6.57
CA ARG A 41 0.48 3.42 -6.27
C ARG A 41 0.66 4.11 -4.91
N VAL A 42 1.85 4.01 -4.33
CA VAL A 42 2.25 4.84 -3.20
C VAL A 42 2.32 6.31 -3.67
N PRO A 43 1.67 7.27 -2.96
CA PRO A 43 1.78 8.69 -3.31
C PRO A 43 3.22 9.19 -3.30
N ALA A 44 3.55 10.13 -4.19
CA ALA A 44 4.93 10.61 -4.35
C ALA A 44 5.47 11.26 -3.07
N ASP A 45 4.67 12.08 -2.39
CA ASP A 45 5.09 12.76 -1.15
C ASP A 45 5.32 11.76 -0.01
N VAL A 46 4.51 10.71 0.05
CA VAL A 46 4.69 9.60 1.02
C VAL A 46 5.97 8.84 0.71
N ALA A 47 6.23 8.54 -0.56
CA ALA A 47 7.46 7.89 -0.98
C ALA A 47 8.69 8.78 -0.67
N ALA A 48 8.62 10.08 -0.91
CA ALA A 48 9.71 11.02 -0.61
C ALA A 48 10.08 11.01 0.88
N VAL A 49 9.09 11.07 1.78
CA VAL A 49 9.31 10.97 3.22
C VAL A 49 9.92 9.63 3.61
N LEU A 50 9.39 8.52 3.10
CA LEU A 50 9.95 7.20 3.40
C LEU A 50 11.39 7.07 2.90
N GLY A 51 11.70 7.63 1.73
CA GLY A 51 13.05 7.73 1.20
C GLY A 51 13.98 8.54 2.10
N ALA A 52 13.52 9.69 2.59
CA ALA A 52 14.25 10.51 3.56
C ALA A 52 14.49 9.78 4.90
N LEU A 53 13.61 8.85 5.27
CA LEU A 53 13.75 7.96 6.44
C LEU A 53 14.56 6.67 6.14
N GLY A 54 15.19 6.58 4.96
CA GLY A 54 16.09 5.49 4.60
C GLY A 54 15.42 4.25 3.99
N VAL A 55 14.16 4.34 3.55
CA VAL A 55 13.49 3.25 2.83
C VAL A 55 13.90 3.26 1.35
N ASP A 56 14.22 2.09 0.80
CA ASP A 56 14.33 1.93 -0.66
C ASP A 56 12.96 2.10 -1.31
N VAL A 57 12.71 3.31 -1.83
CA VAL A 57 11.43 3.70 -2.44
C VAL A 57 11.20 3.04 -3.81
N VAL A 58 12.27 2.67 -4.52
CA VAL A 58 12.15 1.99 -5.82
C VAL A 58 11.71 0.55 -5.60
N GLY A 59 12.36 -0.14 -4.66
CA GLY A 59 11.95 -1.47 -4.21
C GLY A 59 10.52 -1.46 -3.66
N LEU A 60 10.21 -0.52 -2.76
CA LEU A 60 8.87 -0.35 -2.20
C LEU A 60 7.79 -0.18 -3.28
N GLY A 61 8.04 0.67 -4.29
CA GLY A 61 7.10 0.90 -5.38
C GLY A 61 6.82 -0.36 -6.19
N ARG A 62 7.87 -1.12 -6.54
CA ARG A 62 7.75 -2.41 -7.25
C ARG A 62 6.95 -3.42 -6.44
N ASP A 63 7.30 -3.57 -5.16
CA ASP A 63 6.62 -4.49 -4.25
C ASP A 63 5.14 -4.12 -4.08
N TYR A 64 4.84 -2.83 -3.95
CA TYR A 64 3.47 -2.34 -3.80
C TYR A 64 2.62 -2.67 -5.04
N VAL A 65 3.15 -2.45 -6.24
CA VAL A 65 2.45 -2.79 -7.49
C VAL A 65 2.19 -4.30 -7.59
N ALA A 66 3.20 -5.12 -7.31
CA ALA A 66 3.05 -6.59 -7.33
C ALA A 66 2.03 -7.07 -6.30
N TRP A 67 2.08 -6.54 -5.08
CA TRP A 67 1.11 -6.82 -4.02
C TRP A 67 -0.32 -6.43 -4.44
N ARG A 68 -0.49 -5.27 -5.08
CA ARG A 68 -1.80 -4.76 -5.53
C ARG A 68 -2.36 -5.56 -6.70
N ALA A 69 -1.51 -6.09 -7.58
CA ALA A 69 -1.91 -7.02 -8.62
C ALA A 69 -2.47 -8.32 -8.02
N ALA A 70 -1.73 -8.92 -7.07
CA ALA A 70 -2.18 -10.13 -6.36
C ALA A 70 -3.47 -9.88 -5.54
N LEU A 71 -3.64 -8.68 -4.98
CA LEU A 71 -4.90 -8.27 -4.34
C LEU A 71 -6.05 -8.25 -5.36
N GLY A 72 -5.81 -7.71 -6.55
CA GLY A 72 -6.76 -7.67 -7.66
C GLY A 72 -7.20 -9.07 -8.09
N ASP A 73 -6.26 -9.98 -8.33
CA ASP A 73 -6.54 -11.37 -8.72
C ASP A 73 -7.41 -12.08 -7.68
N ARG A 74 -7.10 -11.86 -6.40
CA ARG A 74 -7.91 -12.37 -5.29
C ARG A 74 -9.32 -11.81 -5.29
N VAL A 75 -9.47 -10.48 -5.38
CA VAL A 75 -10.78 -9.83 -5.38
C VAL A 75 -11.61 -10.32 -6.58
N PHE A 76 -10.97 -10.49 -7.74
CA PHE A 76 -11.62 -11.03 -8.92
C PHE A 76 -12.11 -12.47 -8.71
N ALA A 77 -11.26 -13.34 -8.16
CA ALA A 77 -11.63 -14.71 -7.83
C ALA A 77 -12.79 -14.76 -6.82
N GLU A 78 -12.76 -13.92 -5.78
CA GLU A 78 -13.84 -13.80 -4.80
C GLU A 78 -15.15 -13.35 -5.44
N VAL A 79 -15.11 -12.35 -6.33
CA VAL A 79 -16.30 -11.85 -7.03
C VAL A 79 -16.87 -12.92 -7.96
N ARG A 80 -16.04 -13.62 -8.75
CA ARG A 80 -16.49 -14.74 -9.60
C ARG A 80 -17.14 -15.86 -8.78
N GLY A 81 -16.52 -16.25 -7.67
CA GLY A 81 -17.07 -17.27 -6.77
C GLY A 81 -18.44 -16.88 -6.21
N ARG A 82 -18.63 -15.61 -5.82
CA ARG A 82 -19.94 -15.10 -5.35
C ARG A 82 -21.00 -15.07 -6.43
N GLN A 83 -20.61 -14.91 -7.69
CA GLN A 83 -21.51 -14.87 -8.84
C GLN A 83 -21.85 -16.27 -9.38
N GLY A 84 -21.30 -17.34 -8.81
CA GLY A 84 -21.52 -18.71 -9.30
C GLY A 84 -20.87 -18.99 -10.66
N ILE A 85 -19.96 -18.12 -11.11
CA ILE A 85 -19.18 -18.32 -12.33
C ILE A 85 -18.02 -19.26 -11.99
N ALA A 86 -18.30 -20.57 -11.98
CA ALA A 86 -17.29 -21.61 -11.90
C ALA A 86 -16.64 -21.79 -13.29
N ASN A 87 -15.32 -21.98 -13.32
CA ASN A 87 -14.60 -22.47 -14.50
C ASN A 87 -14.88 -23.96 -14.68
#